data_AF-A0A1I3T689-F1
#
_entry.id   AF-A0A1I3T689-F1
#
_cell.length_a   1.000
_cell.length_b   1.000
_cell.length_c   1.000
_cell.angle_alpha   90.00
_cell.angle_beta   90.00
_cell.angle_gamma   90.00
#
_symmetry.space_group_name_H-M   'P 1'
#
loop_
_entity.id
_entity.type
_entity.pdbx_description
1 polymer ?
#
loop_
_entity_poly.entity_id
_entity_poly.type
_entity_poly.pdbx_seq_one_letter_code
_entity_poly.pdbx_strand_id
1 'polypeptide(L)'
;MPKYDEKDIAFYGAHDGDFDLGPSDAVGTTDFRLTDNYESAKQDIANRIRTQTKDWRSHPNIGGDLELLEGEPNTRETANRGVNQIMSTLTYDGRFRAADLQVRAVPVSIYQIDYYTFLNAGEDEPIVVTNGSNL
;
A
#
# COMPACT_ATOMS: atom_id res chain seq x y z
N MET A 1 -17.35 -9.01 8.17
CA MET A 1 -15.96 -8.55 7.96
C MET A 1 -15.87 -8.01 6.55
N PRO A 2 -15.24 -6.85 6.29
CA PRO A 2 -15.04 -6.37 4.91
C PRO A 2 -14.15 -7.36 4.19
N LYS A 3 -14.44 -7.61 2.91
CA LYS A 3 -13.63 -8.53 2.10
C LYS A 3 -12.43 -7.84 1.46
N TYR A 4 -12.52 -6.55 1.12
CA TYR A 4 -11.43 -5.84 0.42
C TYR A 4 -11.08 -6.46 -0.95
N ASP A 5 -12.06 -7.12 -1.60
CA ASP A 5 -11.94 -7.84 -2.87
C ASP A 5 -12.57 -7.07 -4.05
N GLU A 6 -12.59 -5.74 -3.96
CA GLU A 6 -13.24 -4.90 -4.97
C GLU A 6 -12.52 -5.01 -6.33
N LYS A 7 -13.30 -5.00 -7.41
CA LYS A 7 -12.76 -4.93 -8.77
C LYS A 7 -12.38 -3.49 -9.12
N ASP A 8 -11.17 -3.32 -9.63
CA ASP A 8 -10.63 -2.06 -10.12
C ASP A 8 -9.74 -2.32 -11.34
N ILE A 9 -9.24 -1.27 -11.97
CA ILE A 9 -8.18 -1.36 -12.97
C ILE A 9 -6.89 -1.85 -12.29
N ALA A 10 -6.21 -2.77 -12.95
CA ALA A 10 -4.92 -3.25 -12.50
C ALA A 10 -3.78 -2.36 -12.99
N PHE A 11 -2.85 -2.15 -12.07
CA PHE A 11 -1.59 -1.43 -12.19
C PHE A 11 -0.49 -2.32 -11.58
N TYR A 12 0.79 -1.94 -11.72
CA TYR A 12 1.91 -2.65 -11.08
C TYR A 12 2.19 -4.08 -11.59
N GLY A 13 1.88 -4.41 -12.85
CA GLY A 13 2.29 -5.69 -13.44
C GLY A 13 3.76 -5.68 -13.86
N ALA A 14 4.04 -5.40 -15.14
CA ALA A 14 5.42 -5.45 -15.65
C ALA A 14 6.31 -4.31 -15.12
N HIS A 15 5.70 -3.16 -14.83
CA HIS A 15 6.36 -1.96 -14.34
C HIS A 15 5.54 -1.30 -13.24
N ASP A 16 6.21 -0.79 -12.21
CA ASP A 16 5.56 -0.14 -11.09
C ASP A 16 4.81 1.12 -11.56
N GLY A 17 3.50 1.17 -11.30
CA GLY A 17 2.65 2.32 -11.63
C GLY A 17 2.11 2.37 -13.06
N ASP A 18 2.49 1.43 -13.93
CA ASP A 18 1.91 1.32 -15.27
C ASP A 18 0.58 0.56 -15.25
N PHE A 19 -0.30 0.90 -16.20
CA PHE A 19 -1.53 0.14 -16.45
C PHE A 19 -1.20 -1.24 -17.00
N ASP A 20 -1.84 -2.26 -16.44
CA ASP A 20 -1.78 -3.60 -16.99
C ASP A 20 -2.82 -3.78 -18.09
N LEU A 21 -2.41 -4.46 -19.15
CA LEU A 21 -3.26 -4.84 -20.26
C LEU A 21 -3.75 -6.29 -20.09
N GLY A 22 -5.00 -6.54 -20.44
CA GLY A 22 -5.60 -7.87 -20.47
C GLY A 22 -5.13 -8.69 -21.68
N PRO A 23 -5.63 -9.93 -21.83
CA PRO A 23 -5.39 -10.71 -23.04
C PRO A 23 -6.04 -10.04 -24.25
N SER A 24 -5.42 -10.16 -25.44
CA SER A 24 -6.03 -9.70 -26.68
C SER A 24 -7.26 -10.52 -27.06
N ASP A 25 -8.26 -9.86 -27.62
CA ASP A 25 -9.46 -10.49 -28.17
C ASP A 25 -9.20 -11.17 -29.53
N ALA A 26 -10.25 -11.75 -30.11
CA ALA A 26 -10.17 -12.46 -31.40
C ALA A 26 -9.79 -11.58 -32.59
N VAL A 27 -9.86 -10.25 -32.46
CA VAL A 27 -9.50 -9.28 -33.51
C VAL A 27 -8.20 -8.53 -33.19
N GLY A 28 -7.51 -8.89 -32.10
CA GLY A 28 -6.22 -8.32 -31.71
C GLY A 28 -6.30 -7.02 -30.91
N THR A 29 -7.48 -6.65 -30.41
CA THR A 29 -7.66 -5.50 -29.50
C THR A 29 -7.42 -5.96 -28.06
N THR A 30 -6.92 -5.05 -27.21
CA THR A 30 -6.66 -5.33 -25.80
C THR A 30 -7.27 -4.25 -24.92
N ASP A 31 -7.99 -4.67 -23.87
CA ASP A 31 -8.53 -3.81 -22.83
C ASP A 31 -7.58 -3.73 -21.61
N PHE A 32 -7.87 -2.80 -20.69
CA PHE A 32 -7.20 -2.79 -19.39
C PHE A 32 -7.52 -4.05 -18.58
N ARG A 33 -6.51 -4.59 -17.91
CA ARG A 33 -6.67 -5.69 -16.96
C ARG A 33 -7.43 -5.17 -15.74
N LEU A 34 -8.31 -6.00 -15.21
CA LEU A 34 -8.95 -5.77 -13.92
C LEU A 34 -8.21 -6.51 -12.82
N THR A 35 -8.23 -5.96 -11.62
CA THR A 35 -7.68 -6.60 -10.42
C THR A 35 -8.37 -7.91 -10.13
N ASP A 36 -7.64 -8.88 -9.60
CA ASP A 36 -8.19 -10.13 -9.09
C ASP A 36 -8.07 -10.24 -7.58
N ASN A 37 -9.11 -10.81 -6.94
CA ASN A 37 -9.18 -10.99 -5.48
C ASN A 37 -8.82 -9.69 -4.74
N TYR A 38 -7.74 -9.73 -3.95
CA TYR A 38 -7.26 -8.65 -3.09
C TYR A 38 -6.19 -7.77 -3.74
N GLU A 39 -5.97 -7.88 -5.05
CA GLU A 39 -5.01 -7.02 -5.76
C GLU A 39 -5.37 -5.54 -5.64
N SER A 40 -6.66 -5.19 -5.72
CA SER A 40 -7.10 -3.79 -5.51
C SER A 40 -6.67 -3.27 -4.14
N ALA A 41 -6.90 -4.03 -3.08
CA ALA A 41 -6.47 -3.67 -1.73
C ALA A 41 -4.95 -3.52 -1.62
N LYS A 42 -4.16 -4.40 -2.25
CA LYS A 42 -2.70 -4.29 -2.27
C LYS A 42 -2.23 -3.00 -2.96
N GLN A 43 -2.82 -2.69 -4.12
CA GLN A 43 -2.51 -1.46 -4.86
C GLN A 43 -2.89 -0.21 -4.05
N ASP A 44 -4.07 -0.22 -3.43
CA ASP A 44 -4.52 0.88 -2.57
C ASP A 44 -3.57 1.12 -1.40
N ILE A 45 -3.13 0.05 -0.72
CA ILE A 45 -2.15 0.14 0.37
C ILE A 45 -0.84 0.73 -0.15
N ALA A 46 -0.31 0.20 -1.26
CA ALA A 46 0.93 0.69 -1.86
C ALA A 46 0.83 2.18 -2.24
N ASN A 47 -0.23 2.57 -2.94
CA ASN A 47 -0.49 3.95 -3.36
C ASN A 47 -0.56 4.90 -2.17
N ARG A 48 -1.34 4.55 -1.15
CA ARG A 48 -1.55 5.41 0.04
C ARG A 48 -0.30 5.57 0.89
N ILE A 49 0.54 4.52 0.96
CA ILE A 49 1.80 4.57 1.70
C ILE A 49 2.85 5.39 0.95
N ARG A 50 2.90 5.28 -0.38
CA ARG A 50 3.88 6.00 -1.24
C ARG A 50 3.55 7.47 -1.46
N THR A 51 2.28 7.86 -1.27
CA THR A 51 1.84 9.24 -1.45
C THR A 51 2.17 10.11 -0.24
N GLN A 52 2.37 11.41 -0.42
CA GLN A 52 2.54 12.38 0.67
C GLN A 52 1.23 13.08 1.05
N THR A 53 1.18 13.54 2.30
CA THR A 53 0.10 14.36 2.81
C THR A 53 -0.02 15.64 1.97
N LYS A 54 -1.24 15.92 1.49
CA LYS A 54 -1.65 17.01 0.57
C LYS A 54 -1.50 16.75 -0.93
N ASP A 55 -0.94 15.62 -1.37
CA ASP A 55 -0.90 15.29 -2.79
C ASP A 55 -2.31 15.13 -3.38
N TRP A 56 -3.23 14.63 -2.56
CA TRP A 56 -4.64 14.46 -2.93
C TRP A 56 -5.42 15.73 -2.62
N ARG A 57 -5.74 16.52 -3.65
CA ARG A 57 -6.51 17.78 -3.49
C ARG A 57 -7.82 17.62 -2.73
N SER A 58 -8.56 16.54 -2.97
CA SER A 58 -9.85 16.27 -2.32
C SER A 58 -9.72 15.57 -0.97
N HIS A 59 -8.57 14.94 -0.70
CA HIS A 59 -8.33 14.14 0.50
C HIS A 59 -6.93 14.47 1.07
N PRO A 60 -6.68 15.72 1.50
CA PRO A 60 -5.34 16.22 1.79
C PRO A 60 -4.65 15.56 2.99
N ASN A 61 -5.36 14.71 3.73
CA ASN A 61 -4.83 13.97 4.88
C ASN A 61 -4.48 12.51 4.55
N ILE A 62 -4.64 12.08 3.30
CA ILE A 62 -4.09 10.81 2.81
C ILE A 62 -2.63 11.05 2.43
N GLY A 63 -1.74 10.24 2.99
CA GLY A 63 -0.30 10.29 2.77
C GLY A 63 0.48 9.51 3.83
N GLY A 64 1.36 8.61 3.41
CA GLY A 64 2.21 7.81 4.30
C GLY A 64 3.45 8.54 4.78
N ASP A 65 3.88 9.60 4.08
CA ASP A 65 4.99 10.48 4.47
C ASP A 65 6.28 9.73 4.87
N LEU A 66 6.51 8.54 4.29
CA LEU A 66 7.63 7.67 4.67
C LEU A 66 8.98 8.23 4.22
N GLU A 67 9.00 9.01 3.15
CA GLU A 67 10.20 9.72 2.70
C GLU A 67 10.74 10.70 3.74
N LEU A 68 9.89 11.22 4.65
CA LEU A 68 10.34 12.08 5.75
C LEU A 68 11.16 11.31 6.79
N LEU A 69 11.18 9.98 6.70
CA LEU A 69 12.00 9.11 7.52
C LEU A 69 13.31 8.71 6.83
N GLU A 70 13.49 9.07 5.55
CA GLU A 70 14.70 8.72 4.83
C GLU A 70 15.92 9.43 5.43
N GLY A 71 16.99 8.67 5.67
CA GLY A 71 18.21 9.16 6.31
C GLY A 71 18.12 9.35 7.82
N GLU A 72 16.96 9.12 8.44
CA GLU A 72 16.84 9.11 9.89
C GLU A 72 17.55 7.88 10.50
N PRO A 73 18.12 8.00 11.71
CA PRO A 73 18.70 6.85 12.40
C PRO A 73 17.65 5.76 12.63
N ASN A 74 18.06 4.50 12.49
CA ASN A 74 17.21 3.36 12.78
C ASN A 74 17.00 3.19 14.29
N THR A 75 16.00 3.89 14.82
CA THR A 75 15.60 3.82 16.22
C THR A 75 14.18 3.28 16.36
N ARG A 76 13.85 2.82 17.57
CA ARG A 76 12.47 2.44 17.90
C ARG A 76 11.49 3.60 17.71
N GLU A 77 11.93 4.83 17.96
CA GLU A 77 11.11 6.02 17.78
C GLU A 77 10.80 6.28 16.30
N THR A 78 11.83 6.23 15.44
CA THR A 78 11.68 6.32 13.97
C THR A 78 10.77 5.23 13.43
N ALA A 79 10.97 3.99 13.89
CA ALA A 79 10.10 2.86 13.52
C ALA A 79 8.64 3.09 13.92
N ASN A 80 8.39 3.58 15.13
CA ASN A 80 7.03 3.86 15.60
C ASN A 80 6.39 5.03 14.85
N ARG A 81 7.17 6.05 14.46
CA ARG A 81 6.70 7.13 13.57
C ARG A 81 6.15 6.57 12.26
N GLY A 82 6.93 5.74 11.56
CA GLY A 82 6.48 5.14 10.30
C GLY A 82 5.27 4.23 10.46
N VAL A 83 5.22 3.41 11.51
CA VAL A 83 4.04 2.60 11.84
C VAL A 83 2.80 3.48 12.02
N ASN A 84 2.92 4.59 12.76
CA ASN A 84 1.80 5.49 13.00
C ASN A 84 1.36 6.23 11.72
N GLN A 85 2.30 6.66 10.89
CA GLN A 85 1.99 7.30 9.61
C GLN A 85 1.24 6.35 8.67
N ILE A 86 1.72 5.11 8.52
CA ILE A 86 1.07 4.06 7.72
C ILE A 86 -0.34 3.75 8.25
N MET A 87 -0.48 3.55 9.57
CA MET A 87 -1.79 3.28 10.17
C MET A 87 -2.76 4.44 9.97
N SER A 88 -2.28 5.68 10.09
CA SER A 88 -3.10 6.88 9.89
C SER A 88 -3.60 6.98 8.45
N THR A 89 -2.73 6.89 7.45
CA THR A 89 -3.12 7.03 6.02
C THR A 89 -4.08 5.94 5.56
N LEU A 90 -3.89 4.69 6.02
CA LEU A 90 -4.73 3.56 5.61
C LEU A 90 -6.12 3.59 6.26
N THR A 91 -6.27 4.20 7.43
CA THR A 91 -7.53 4.19 8.19
C THR A 91 -8.30 5.51 8.13
N TYR A 92 -7.68 6.59 7.65
CA TYR A 92 -8.21 7.96 7.69
C TYR A 92 -9.64 8.10 7.15
N ASP A 93 -9.92 7.55 5.96
CA ASP A 93 -11.20 7.66 5.26
C ASP A 93 -12.09 6.42 5.45
N GLY A 94 -11.68 5.49 6.32
CA GLY A 94 -12.38 4.23 6.55
C GLY A 94 -12.22 3.21 5.42
N ARG A 95 -11.30 3.41 4.46
CA ARG A 95 -10.99 2.41 3.43
C ARG A 95 -10.59 1.07 4.04
N PHE A 96 -9.72 1.10 5.04
CA PHE A 96 -9.32 -0.06 5.83
C PHE A 96 -9.71 0.12 7.30
N ARG A 97 -10.20 -0.94 7.94
CA ARG A 97 -10.47 -0.91 9.38
C ARG A 97 -9.17 -1.13 10.14
N ALA A 98 -8.93 -0.32 11.16
CA ALA A 98 -7.74 -0.46 12.02
C ALA A 98 -7.62 -1.86 12.65
N ALA A 99 -8.74 -2.52 12.94
CA ALA A 99 -8.76 -3.87 13.51
C ALA A 99 -8.31 -4.96 12.52
N ASP A 100 -8.35 -4.68 11.22
CA ASP A 100 -7.96 -5.62 10.16
C ASP A 100 -6.50 -5.38 9.72
N LEU A 101 -5.83 -4.36 10.25
CA LEU A 101 -4.48 -3.97 9.88
C LEU A 101 -3.47 -4.25 11.00
N GLN A 102 -2.29 -4.70 10.59
CA GLN A 102 -1.10 -4.72 11.44
C GLN A 102 0.09 -4.21 10.63
N VAL A 103 0.86 -3.29 11.20
CA VAL A 103 2.10 -2.79 10.57
C VAL A 103 3.29 -3.17 11.44
N ARG A 104 4.29 -3.79 10.83
CA ARG A 104 5.53 -4.20 11.49
C ARG A 104 6.72 -3.53 10.85
N ALA A 105 7.43 -2.73 11.63
CA ALA A 105 8.73 -2.19 11.27
C ALA A 105 9.84 -3.26 11.47
N VAL A 106 10.72 -3.39 10.48
CA VAL A 106 11.85 -4.31 10.49
C VAL A 106 13.11 -3.53 10.12
N PRO A 107 14.10 -3.45 11.02
CA PRO A 107 15.37 -2.82 10.70
C PRO A 107 16.15 -3.69 9.71
N VAL A 108 16.49 -3.14 8.54
CA VAL A 108 17.29 -3.87 7.52
C VAL A 108 18.71 -3.34 7.40
N SER A 109 18.94 -2.08 7.79
CA SER A 109 20.28 -1.51 7.94
C SER A 109 20.30 -0.42 9.03
N ILE A 110 21.48 0.14 9.31
CA ILE A 110 21.63 1.24 10.28
C ILE A 110 20.85 2.51 9.90
N TYR A 111 20.49 2.67 8.62
CA TYR A 111 19.75 3.84 8.09
C TYR A 111 18.48 3.44 7.33
N GLN A 112 18.02 2.19 7.43
CA GLN A 112 16.86 1.73 6.68
C GLN A 112 15.94 0.86 7.53
N ILE A 113 14.65 1.16 7.46
CA ILE A 113 13.56 0.42 8.09
C ILE A 113 12.58 0.01 6.98
N ASP A 114 12.31 -1.28 6.90
CA ASP A 114 11.25 -1.80 6.04
C ASP A 114 9.97 -1.98 6.87
N TYR A 115 8.83 -1.63 6.29
CA TYR A 115 7.53 -1.74 6.91
C TYR A 115 6.68 -2.79 6.18
N TYR A 116 6.21 -3.77 6.94
CA TYR A 116 5.32 -4.82 6.47
C TYR A 116 3.92 -4.54 6.97
N THR A 117 2.99 -4.33 6.04
CA THR A 117 1.57 -4.15 6.33
C THR A 117 0.86 -5.48 6.07
N PHE A 118 0.19 -5.98 7.10
CA PHE A 118 -0.63 -7.19 7.06
C PHE A 118 -2.10 -6.76 7.09
N LEU A 119 -2.88 -7.23 6.13
CA LEU A 119 -4.32 -7.02 6.04
C LEU A 119 -5.04 -8.36 6.23
N ASN A 120 -5.90 -8.42 7.23
CA ASN A 120 -6.79 -9.56 7.46
C ASN A 120 -8.10 -9.37 6.67
N ALA A 121 -8.21 -10.05 5.54
CA ALA A 121 -9.41 -10.06 4.69
C ALA A 121 -10.38 -11.22 4.99
N GLY A 122 -10.09 -12.04 6.00
CA GLY A 122 -10.88 -13.23 6.33
C GLY A 122 -10.43 -14.50 5.60
N GLU A 123 -9.24 -14.48 5.01
CA GLU A 123 -8.54 -15.63 4.43
C GLU A 123 -7.70 -16.36 5.50
N ASP A 124 -7.25 -17.59 5.17
CA ASP A 124 -6.37 -18.39 6.04
C ASP A 124 -5.02 -17.69 6.30
N GLU A 125 -4.51 -16.94 5.30
CA GLU A 125 -3.28 -16.17 5.39
C GLU A 125 -3.55 -14.67 5.19
N PRO A 126 -2.92 -13.78 5.99
CA PRO A 126 -3.06 -12.34 5.81
C PRO A 126 -2.40 -11.89 4.50
N ILE A 127 -3.00 -10.89 3.87
CA ILE A 127 -2.41 -10.22 2.71
C ILE A 127 -1.24 -9.37 3.20
N VAL A 128 -0.07 -9.52 2.59
CA VAL A 128 1.14 -8.77 2.98
C VAL A 128 1.53 -7.78 1.89
N VAL A 129 1.77 -6.53 2.28
CA VAL A 129 2.34 -5.47 1.44
C VAL A 129 3.60 -4.93 2.12
N THR A 130 4.70 -4.89 1.38
CA THR A 130 6.01 -4.44 1.89
C THR A 130 6.36 -3.07 1.30
N ASN A 131 6.83 -2.15 2.15
CA ASN A 131 7.34 -0.84 1.71
C ASN A 131 8.61 -0.48 2.49
N GLY A 132 9.65 -0.01 1.80
CA GLY A 132 10.89 0.46 2.43
C GLY A 132 10.83 1.95 2.78
N SER A 133 11.69 2.41 3.69
CA SER A 133 11.90 3.84 3.98
C SER A 133 12.67 4.61 2.90
N ASN A 134 13.34 3.89 1.99
CA ASN A 134 13.97 4.44 0.79
C ASN A 134 13.02 4.12 -0.36
N LEU A 135 12.12 5.05 -0.68
CA LEU A 135 11.21 4.92 -1.83
C LEU A 135 11.91 5.38 -3.12
#